data_AF-A0AB34JGR9-F1
#
_entry.id   AF-A0AB34JGR9-F1
#
_cell.length_a   1.000
_cell.length_b   1.000
_cell.length_c   1.000
_cell.angle_alpha   90.00
_cell.angle_beta   90.00
_cell.angle_gamma   90.00
#
_symmetry.space_group_name_H-M   'P 1'
#
loop_
_entity.id
_entity.type
_entity.pdbx_description
1 polymer ?
#
loop_
_entity_poly.entity_id
_entity_poly.type
_entity_poly.pdbx_seq_one_letter_code
_entity_poly.pdbx_strand_id
1 'polypeptide(L)'
;MAHTELHGEVVRWGADFVVDSAAECCAACRQLSAVARGAARAGRNCTVWVFCGEPECGVARGQCWLKHLDDPYTDIDLIRGRSERWTAGAMLPPPRGGARRGGAAVGAAEAQLALVGAFGRVRVKLRDASPLAKQWVEALLARQPECEGCTFYRAEPVPARWGSVEWPDNYEGGRWGPPYALLQGGLSARGAPQPQAPREDNPVVRRGMVAWAGGSSGPAFFIALADHPEWGRGHTVFADVVSEDMQIVEAIVRLPTRTIPGKIPITNLVQPVKFHLEKLGNWSSSRSP
;
A
#
# COMPACT_ATOMS: atom_id res chain seq x y z
N MET A 1 1.10 14.94 -9.23
CA MET A 1 1.28 14.85 -7.77
C MET A 1 2.00 16.09 -7.32
N ALA A 2 1.35 16.97 -6.55
CA ALA A 2 1.99 18.13 -5.97
C ALA A 2 2.90 17.72 -4.80
N HIS A 3 3.88 18.55 -4.45
CA HIS A 3 4.83 18.30 -3.38
C HIS A 3 5.60 16.99 -3.52
N THR A 4 5.84 16.50 -4.74
CA THR A 4 6.50 15.22 -5.03
C THR A 4 7.76 15.46 -5.85
N GLU A 5 8.87 14.84 -5.44
CA GLU A 5 10.10 14.78 -6.24
C GLU A 5 10.41 13.33 -6.59
N LEU A 6 10.04 12.93 -7.80
CA LEU A 6 10.44 11.62 -8.32
C LEU A 6 11.92 11.68 -8.73
N HIS A 7 12.70 10.78 -8.14
CA HIS A 7 14.07 10.51 -8.58
C HIS A 7 14.08 9.76 -9.93
N GLY A 8 15.27 9.54 -10.47
CA GLY A 8 15.48 8.82 -11.72
C GLY A 8 16.71 9.34 -12.45
N GLU A 9 17.19 8.57 -13.42
CA GLU A 9 18.28 8.97 -14.30
C GLU A 9 17.81 10.14 -15.17
N VAL A 10 18.58 11.22 -15.25
CA VAL A 10 18.18 12.41 -16.01
C VAL A 10 18.22 12.10 -17.52
N VAL A 11 17.07 12.24 -18.18
CA VAL A 11 16.90 12.19 -19.64
C VAL A 11 17.05 13.58 -20.24
N ARG A 12 16.51 14.61 -19.56
CA ARG A 12 16.71 16.01 -19.90
C ARG A 12 16.86 16.85 -18.64
N TRP A 13 17.95 17.61 -18.58
CA TRP A 13 18.27 18.50 -17.47
C TRP A 13 17.28 19.67 -17.43
N GLY A 14 16.70 19.93 -16.26
CA GLY A 14 15.73 21.02 -16.10
C GLY A 14 16.36 22.40 -16.10
N ALA A 15 17.66 22.52 -15.79
CA ALA A 15 18.41 23.76 -15.93
C ALA A 15 18.40 24.29 -17.38
N ASP A 16 18.36 23.38 -18.36
CA ASP A 16 18.34 23.70 -19.80
C ASP A 16 16.94 23.51 -20.42
N PHE A 17 15.93 23.25 -19.59
CA PHE A 17 14.56 23.01 -20.03
C PHE A 17 13.54 23.64 -19.09
N VAL A 18 13.16 24.87 -19.43
CA VAL A 18 12.17 25.66 -18.72
C VAL A 18 10.87 25.67 -19.52
N VAL A 19 9.75 25.44 -18.85
CA VAL A 19 8.40 25.42 -19.41
C VAL A 19 7.45 26.20 -18.50
N ASP A 20 6.26 26.55 -19.00
CA ASP A 20 5.35 27.44 -18.27
C ASP A 20 4.42 26.68 -17.33
N SER A 21 4.30 25.36 -17.49
CA SER A 21 3.40 24.56 -16.67
C SER A 21 3.82 23.10 -16.47
N ALA A 22 3.30 22.50 -15.40
CA ALA A 22 3.39 21.06 -15.16
C ALA A 22 2.77 20.23 -16.31
N ALA A 23 1.72 20.76 -16.96
CA ALA A 23 1.07 20.12 -18.09
C ALA A 23 1.99 20.04 -19.32
N GLU A 24 2.76 21.10 -19.60
CA GLU A 24 3.77 21.10 -20.66
C GLU A 24 4.93 20.16 -20.34
N CYS A 25 5.39 20.14 -19.08
CA CYS A 25 6.42 19.20 -18.65
C CYS A 25 5.97 17.74 -18.82
N CYS A 26 4.71 17.44 -18.46
CA CYS A 26 4.06 16.15 -18.70
C CYS A 26 4.00 15.79 -20.19
N ALA A 27 3.59 16.74 -21.05
CA ALA A 27 3.52 16.53 -22.49
C ALA A 27 4.90 16.25 -23.10
N ALA A 28 5.94 16.95 -22.66
CA ALA A 28 7.32 16.72 -23.09
C ALA A 28 7.82 15.33 -22.68
N CYS A 29 7.57 14.90 -21.44
CA CYS A 29 7.89 13.53 -21.01
C CYS A 29 7.16 12.49 -21.87
N ARG A 30 5.87 12.71 -22.15
CA ARG A 30 5.06 11.82 -22.98
C ARG A 30 5.64 11.67 -24.38
N GLN A 31 6.12 12.75 -24.99
CA GLN A 31 6.78 12.69 -26.30
C GLN A 31 8.06 11.84 -26.24
N LEU A 32 8.81 11.86 -25.14
CA LEU A 32 10.01 11.04 -24.99
C LEU A 32 9.76 9.64 -24.43
N SER A 33 8.50 9.27 -24.21
CA SER A 33 8.15 7.95 -23.70
C SER A 33 7.91 6.96 -24.83
N ALA A 34 8.65 5.84 -24.86
CA ALA A 34 8.34 4.73 -25.78
C ALA A 34 6.94 4.15 -25.54
N VAL A 35 6.42 4.23 -24.31
CA VAL A 35 5.06 3.78 -23.95
C VAL A 35 3.99 4.61 -24.68
N ALA A 36 4.27 5.87 -24.97
CA ALA A 36 3.37 6.73 -25.74
C ALA A 36 3.44 6.51 -27.26
N ARG A 37 4.44 5.76 -27.76
CA ARG A 37 4.70 5.59 -29.20
C ARG A 37 4.70 4.15 -29.72
N GLY A 38 4.41 3.15 -28.88
CA GLY A 38 4.26 1.76 -29.33
C GLY A 38 5.49 1.19 -30.06
N ALA A 39 6.68 1.77 -29.87
CA ALA A 39 7.88 1.44 -30.64
C ALA A 39 9.08 1.21 -29.73
N ALA A 40 9.76 0.09 -29.96
CA ALA A 40 11.09 -0.19 -29.45
C ALA A 40 12.10 0.71 -30.20
N ARG A 41 12.45 1.86 -29.62
CA ARG A 41 13.66 2.59 -30.03
C ARG A 41 14.64 2.65 -28.87
N ALA A 42 15.89 2.34 -29.19
CA ALA A 42 17.05 2.49 -28.32
C ALA A 42 17.30 3.98 -28.06
N GLY A 43 17.03 4.41 -26.83
CA GLY A 43 17.22 5.76 -26.30
C GLY A 43 16.57 5.85 -24.91
N ARG A 44 17.13 6.66 -24.00
CA ARG A 44 16.63 6.77 -22.61
C ARG A 44 15.23 7.39 -22.63
N ASN A 45 14.21 6.57 -22.43
CA ASN A 45 12.81 7.00 -22.46
C ASN A 45 12.48 7.81 -21.21
N CYS A 46 11.67 8.86 -21.34
CA CYS A 46 11.10 9.50 -20.16
C CYS A 46 9.98 8.61 -19.58
N THR A 47 10.09 8.26 -18.30
CA THR A 47 9.04 7.54 -17.56
C THR A 47 8.52 8.33 -16.37
N VAL A 48 9.27 9.31 -15.87
CA VAL A 48 8.85 10.23 -14.80
C VAL A 48 9.36 11.64 -15.06
N TRP A 49 8.69 12.65 -14.51
CA TRP A 49 9.06 14.05 -14.64
C TRP A 49 8.80 14.81 -13.34
N VAL A 50 9.56 15.89 -13.12
CA VAL A 50 9.30 16.88 -12.07
C VAL A 50 9.35 18.30 -12.64
N PHE A 51 8.50 19.18 -12.12
CA PHE A 51 8.34 20.57 -12.52
C PHE A 51 8.23 21.46 -11.29
N CYS A 52 8.86 22.63 -11.30
CA CYS A 52 8.77 23.60 -10.21
C CYS A 52 8.09 24.88 -10.69
N GLY A 53 6.81 25.08 -10.38
CA GLY A 53 6.03 26.24 -10.85
C GLY A 53 5.88 27.37 -9.83
N GLU A 54 6.12 27.08 -8.56
CA GLU A 54 5.78 27.98 -7.46
C GLU A 54 6.90 28.99 -7.15
N PRO A 55 6.61 30.13 -6.48
CA PRO A 55 7.63 31.12 -6.15
C PRO A 55 8.79 30.56 -5.31
N GLU A 56 8.51 29.61 -4.43
CA GLU A 56 9.46 28.93 -3.54
C GLU A 56 10.51 28.12 -4.30
N CYS A 57 10.32 27.93 -5.61
CA CYS A 57 11.29 27.29 -6.49
C CYS A 57 12.56 28.12 -6.69
N GLY A 58 12.52 29.44 -6.49
CA GLY A 58 13.66 30.33 -6.71
C GLY A 58 14.26 30.14 -8.11
N VAL A 59 15.55 29.83 -8.18
CA VAL A 59 16.28 29.58 -9.45
C VAL A 59 15.78 28.35 -10.22
N ALA A 60 15.04 27.46 -9.55
CA ALA A 60 14.43 26.28 -10.17
C ALA A 60 13.06 26.57 -10.79
N ARG A 61 12.54 27.80 -10.68
CA ARG A 61 11.22 28.16 -11.22
C ARG A 61 11.16 27.91 -12.73
N GLY A 62 10.11 27.23 -13.15
CA GLY A 62 9.86 26.79 -14.52
C GLY A 62 10.67 25.56 -14.98
N GLN A 63 11.66 25.10 -14.20
CA GLN A 63 12.49 23.96 -14.61
C GLN A 63 11.67 22.68 -14.71
N CYS A 64 11.80 21.99 -15.84
CA CYS A 64 11.21 20.70 -16.12
C CYS A 64 12.30 19.63 -16.27
N TRP A 65 12.36 18.72 -15.32
CA TRP A 65 13.32 17.62 -15.32
C TRP A 65 12.64 16.37 -15.84
N LEU A 66 13.12 15.87 -16.97
CA LEU A 66 12.65 14.61 -17.56
C LEU A 66 13.59 13.50 -17.15
N LYS A 67 13.06 12.40 -16.62
CA LYS A 67 13.86 11.32 -16.03
C LYS A 67 13.38 9.94 -16.47
N HIS A 68 14.29 8.99 -16.37
CA HIS A 68 14.05 7.57 -16.52
C HIS A 68 14.09 6.88 -15.16
N LEU A 69 13.05 6.13 -14.88
CA LEU A 69 12.90 5.27 -13.72
C LEU A 69 12.11 4.04 -14.16
N ASP A 70 12.71 2.85 -14.04
CA ASP A 70 12.14 1.60 -14.53
C ASP A 70 10.79 1.29 -13.89
N ASP A 71 10.68 1.48 -12.57
CA ASP A 71 9.46 1.27 -11.81
C ASP A 71 9.34 2.31 -10.69
N PRO A 72 8.55 3.40 -10.90
CA PRO A 72 8.38 4.43 -9.90
C PRO A 72 7.67 3.96 -8.63
N TYR A 73 7.09 2.75 -8.63
CA TYR A 73 6.28 2.19 -7.54
C TYR A 73 7.04 1.21 -6.64
N THR A 74 8.33 1.00 -6.87
CA THR A 74 9.20 0.17 -6.02
C THR A 74 9.55 0.86 -4.69
N ASP A 75 9.62 2.18 -4.70
CA ASP A 75 9.94 2.98 -3.52
C ASP A 75 8.81 4.00 -3.26
N ILE A 76 7.96 3.61 -2.33
CA ILE A 76 6.77 4.34 -1.87
C ILE A 76 7.12 5.74 -1.33
N ASP A 77 8.35 5.90 -0.88
CA ASP A 77 8.84 7.08 -0.19
C ASP A 77 9.16 8.24 -1.16
N LEU A 78 9.20 7.94 -2.45
CA LEU A 78 9.32 8.92 -3.55
C LEU A 78 7.98 9.36 -4.11
N ILE A 79 6.96 8.50 -4.06
CA ILE A 79 5.62 8.82 -4.56
C ILE A 79 4.84 9.63 -3.51
N ARG A 80 5.14 9.43 -2.22
CA ARG A 80 4.44 10.01 -1.05
C ARG A 80 4.51 11.54 -0.88
N GLY A 81 5.15 12.28 -1.79
CA GLY A 81 5.06 13.74 -1.78
C GLY A 81 5.80 14.40 -0.60
N ARG A 82 7.13 14.20 -0.52
CA ARG A 82 7.99 14.82 0.51
C ARG A 82 8.77 16.04 0.03
N SER A 83 8.47 16.54 -1.17
CA SER A 83 9.09 17.74 -1.70
C SER A 83 8.30 18.98 -1.29
N GLU A 84 9.00 20.04 -0.90
CA GLU A 84 8.35 21.30 -0.55
C GLU A 84 7.94 22.12 -1.79
N ARG A 85 8.49 21.81 -2.98
CA ARG A 85 8.39 22.68 -4.17
C ARG A 85 8.03 22.00 -5.49
N TRP A 86 8.29 20.70 -5.61
CA TRP A 86 8.20 19.99 -6.89
C TRP A 86 6.79 19.44 -7.12
N THR A 87 6.30 19.56 -8.36
CA THR A 87 5.18 18.78 -8.88
C THR A 87 5.71 17.67 -9.77
N ALA A 88 5.25 16.44 -9.59
CA ALA A 88 5.72 15.30 -10.36
C ALA A 88 4.61 14.52 -11.07
N GLY A 89 5.01 13.72 -12.06
CA GLY A 89 4.15 12.72 -12.68
C GLY A 89 4.95 11.53 -13.23
N ALA A 90 4.26 10.41 -13.43
CA ALA A 90 4.79 9.22 -14.07
C ALA A 90 4.00 8.92 -15.37
N MET A 91 4.69 8.44 -16.40
CA MET A 91 4.08 7.93 -17.63
C MET A 91 3.64 6.48 -17.48
N LEU A 92 4.33 5.73 -16.60
CA LEU A 92 3.94 4.38 -16.27
C LEU A 92 2.65 4.43 -15.43
N PRO A 93 1.58 3.74 -15.85
CA PRO A 93 0.41 3.64 -15.00
C PRO A 93 0.82 3.01 -13.66
N PRO A 94 0.10 3.30 -12.57
CA PRO A 94 0.22 2.51 -11.34
C PRO A 94 0.24 1.03 -11.71
N PRO A 95 1.11 0.22 -11.09
CA PRO A 95 1.19 -1.18 -11.48
C PRO A 95 -0.23 -1.68 -11.30
N ARG A 96 -0.83 -2.18 -12.39
CA ARG A 96 -2.26 -2.49 -12.40
C ARG A 96 -2.48 -3.31 -11.13
N GLY A 97 -3.32 -2.81 -10.22
CA GLY A 97 -4.04 -3.66 -9.28
C GLY A 97 -4.74 -4.63 -10.22
N GLY A 98 -4.06 -5.74 -10.49
CA GLY A 98 -4.21 -6.36 -11.78
C GLY A 98 -5.66 -6.74 -11.92
N ALA A 99 -6.32 -6.28 -12.98
CA ALA A 99 -7.55 -6.89 -13.47
C ALA A 99 -7.26 -8.30 -14.03
N ARG A 100 -6.43 -9.08 -13.33
CA ARG A 100 -6.65 -10.51 -13.22
C ARG A 100 -7.72 -10.64 -12.14
N ARG A 101 -8.75 -11.44 -12.43
CA ARG A 101 -9.66 -12.01 -11.42
C ARG A 101 -8.94 -12.08 -10.07
N GLY A 102 -9.56 -11.50 -9.03
CA GLY A 102 -8.97 -11.29 -7.70
C GLY A 102 -8.00 -12.41 -7.34
N GLY A 103 -6.87 -12.05 -6.70
CA GLY A 103 -5.88 -13.03 -6.23
C GLY A 103 -6.63 -14.25 -5.72
N ALA A 104 -6.34 -15.43 -6.31
CA ALA A 104 -7.25 -16.57 -6.34
C ALA A 104 -8.05 -16.66 -5.03
N ALA A 105 -9.38 -16.53 -5.13
CA ALA A 105 -10.26 -16.47 -3.98
C ALA A 105 -9.87 -17.59 -3.00
N VAL A 106 -9.38 -17.20 -1.82
CA VAL A 106 -8.95 -18.18 -0.82
C VAL A 106 -10.20 -18.84 -0.30
N GLY A 107 -10.30 -20.15 -0.54
CA GLY A 107 -11.40 -20.95 -0.04
C GLY A 107 -11.24 -21.28 1.44
N ALA A 108 -12.36 -21.56 2.09
CA ALA A 108 -12.41 -22.01 3.48
C ALA A 108 -11.42 -23.15 3.82
N ALA A 109 -11.21 -24.09 2.89
CA ALA A 109 -10.36 -25.26 3.07
C ALA A 109 -8.85 -24.94 3.13
N GLU A 110 -8.43 -23.76 2.67
CA GLU A 110 -7.04 -23.33 2.65
C GLU A 110 -6.65 -22.48 3.87
N ALA A 111 -7.61 -22.11 4.70
CA ALA A 111 -7.39 -21.24 5.84
C ALA A 111 -6.66 -21.93 6.99
N GLN A 112 -5.52 -21.41 7.39
CA GLN A 112 -4.65 -21.99 8.42
C GLN A 112 -4.88 -21.38 9.80
N LEU A 113 -5.37 -20.14 9.82
CA LEU A 113 -5.53 -19.34 11.03
C LEU A 113 -6.88 -18.62 10.99
N ALA A 114 -7.41 -18.32 12.17
CA ALA A 114 -8.60 -17.52 12.34
C ALA A 114 -8.36 -16.39 13.36
N LEU A 115 -8.82 -15.19 13.04
CA LEU A 115 -8.96 -14.07 13.96
C LEU A 115 -10.39 -14.10 14.50
N VAL A 116 -10.55 -14.52 15.75
CA VAL A 116 -11.85 -14.77 16.37
C VAL A 116 -12.18 -13.64 17.34
N GLY A 117 -13.28 -12.93 17.08
CA GLY A 117 -13.75 -11.83 17.92
C GLY A 117 -15.27 -11.79 18.03
N ALA A 118 -15.79 -10.72 18.63
CA ALA A 118 -17.23 -10.56 18.89
C ALA A 118 -18.09 -10.48 17.60
N PHE A 119 -17.48 -10.15 16.46
CA PHE A 119 -18.15 -10.02 15.16
C PHE A 119 -18.10 -11.30 14.31
N GLY A 120 -17.47 -12.35 14.84
CA GLY A 120 -17.30 -13.63 14.17
C GLY A 120 -15.83 -13.97 13.96
N ARG A 121 -15.61 -14.90 13.04
CA ARG A 121 -14.30 -15.50 12.75
C ARG A 121 -13.83 -15.08 11.36
N VAL A 122 -12.71 -14.36 11.29
CA VAL A 122 -12.04 -14.03 10.02
C VAL A 122 -10.93 -15.04 9.78
N ARG A 123 -11.15 -15.99 8.86
CA ARG A 123 -10.16 -16.99 8.49
C ARG A 123 -9.17 -16.43 7.48
N VAL A 124 -7.91 -16.83 7.61
CA VAL A 124 -6.81 -16.40 6.75
C VAL A 124 -5.93 -17.58 6.33
N LYS A 125 -5.38 -17.51 5.13
CA LYS A 125 -4.33 -18.39 4.61
C LYS A 125 -3.01 -17.65 4.69
N LEU A 126 -2.00 -18.22 5.36
CA LEU A 126 -0.65 -17.63 5.36
C LEU A 126 0.02 -17.91 4.01
N ARG A 127 0.85 -16.98 3.54
CA ARG A 127 1.51 -17.08 2.24
C ARG A 127 2.90 -17.69 2.39
N ASP A 128 3.16 -18.77 1.65
CA ASP A 128 4.46 -19.45 1.68
C ASP A 128 5.60 -18.57 1.11
N ALA A 129 5.26 -17.58 0.28
CA ALA A 129 6.22 -16.61 -0.25
C ALA A 129 6.65 -15.52 0.77
N SER A 130 6.07 -15.52 1.96
CA SER A 130 6.46 -14.69 3.11
C SER A 130 6.90 -15.57 4.30
N PRO A 131 7.99 -16.36 4.16
CA PRO A 131 8.34 -17.39 5.13
C PRO A 131 8.70 -16.83 6.50
N LEU A 132 9.37 -15.68 6.60
CA LEU A 132 9.75 -15.10 7.90
C LEU A 132 8.54 -14.47 8.59
N ALA A 133 7.68 -13.77 7.84
CA ALA A 133 6.42 -13.26 8.39
C ALA A 133 5.52 -14.42 8.86
N LYS A 134 5.41 -15.50 8.06
CA LYS A 134 4.69 -16.72 8.41
C LYS A 134 5.24 -17.29 9.72
N GLN A 135 6.54 -17.61 9.78
CA GLN A 135 7.20 -18.15 10.98
C GLN A 135 6.95 -17.31 12.23
N TRP A 136 6.96 -15.98 12.10
CA TRP A 136 6.68 -15.10 13.23
C TRP A 136 5.23 -15.25 13.73
N VAL A 137 4.24 -15.31 12.82
CA VAL A 137 2.83 -15.56 13.18
C VAL A 137 2.67 -16.95 13.81
N GLU A 138 3.38 -17.96 13.32
CA GLU A 138 3.39 -19.31 13.91
C GLU A 138 3.95 -19.29 15.34
N ALA A 139 5.06 -18.58 15.55
CA ALA A 139 5.71 -18.42 16.85
C ALA A 139 4.82 -17.64 17.84
N LEU A 140 4.03 -16.67 17.35
CA LEU A 140 3.03 -15.97 18.13
C LEU A 140 1.91 -16.92 18.57
N LEU A 141 1.39 -17.74 17.65
CA LEU A 141 0.36 -18.75 17.92
C LEU A 141 0.80 -19.81 18.93
N ALA A 142 2.05 -20.28 18.85
CA ALA A 142 2.60 -21.26 19.79
C ALA A 142 2.66 -20.75 21.25
N ARG A 143 2.58 -19.42 21.45
CA ARG A 143 2.57 -18.77 22.77
C ARG A 143 1.16 -18.49 23.29
N GLN A 144 0.09 -18.90 22.59
CA GLN A 144 -1.30 -18.57 22.95
C GLN A 144 -1.91 -19.59 23.91
N PRO A 145 -2.48 -19.07 25.04
CA PRO A 145 -3.79 -18.41 24.98
C PRO A 145 -3.86 -16.87 25.13
N GLU A 146 -2.75 -16.13 25.26
CA GLU A 146 -2.78 -14.69 25.62
C GLU A 146 -2.27 -13.73 24.54
N CYS A 147 -3.07 -13.42 23.51
CA CYS A 147 -2.73 -12.39 22.52
C CYS A 147 -3.17 -11.03 23.05
N GLU A 148 -2.46 -10.53 24.06
CA GLU A 148 -2.83 -9.32 24.79
C GLU A 148 -3.01 -8.08 23.88
N GLY A 149 -2.32 -8.00 22.75
CA GLY A 149 -2.47 -6.90 21.78
C GLY A 149 -3.09 -7.29 20.44
N CYS A 150 -3.78 -8.44 20.36
CA CYS A 150 -4.64 -8.75 19.22
C CYS A 150 -5.88 -7.84 19.23
N THR A 151 -5.80 -6.73 18.50
CA THR A 151 -6.86 -5.72 18.49
C THR A 151 -6.88 -4.97 17.17
N PHE A 152 -8.08 -4.81 16.59
CA PHE A 152 -8.33 -3.83 15.53
C PHE A 152 -8.59 -2.47 16.16
N TYR A 153 -7.86 -1.44 15.73
CA TYR A 153 -7.94 -0.10 16.32
C TYR A 153 -8.18 1.01 15.27
N ARG A 154 -7.92 0.73 13.99
CA ARG A 154 -8.10 1.69 12.89
C ARG A 154 -8.99 1.09 11.83
N ALA A 155 -10.00 1.84 11.41
CA ALA A 155 -11.00 1.41 10.45
C ALA A 155 -11.27 2.56 9.48
N GLU A 156 -10.92 2.34 8.22
CA GLU A 156 -11.06 3.33 7.17
C GLU A 156 -11.94 2.76 6.05
N PRO A 157 -13.18 3.26 5.90
CA PRO A 157 -14.10 2.74 4.89
C PRO A 157 -13.58 3.01 3.48
N VAL A 158 -14.08 2.23 2.51
CA VAL A 158 -13.80 2.49 1.08
C VAL A 158 -14.53 3.77 0.67
N PRO A 159 -13.81 4.84 0.25
CA PRO A 159 -14.45 6.04 -0.28
C PRO A 159 -15.27 5.75 -1.54
N ALA A 160 -16.34 6.51 -1.75
CA ALA A 160 -17.20 6.38 -2.94
C ALA A 160 -16.44 6.60 -4.26
N ARG A 161 -15.36 7.39 -4.24
CA ARG A 161 -14.53 7.73 -5.41
C ARG A 161 -13.23 6.90 -5.50
N TRP A 162 -13.17 5.75 -4.83
CA TRP A 162 -11.96 4.91 -4.79
C TRP A 162 -11.45 4.59 -6.19
N GLY A 163 -10.19 4.96 -6.48
CA GLY A 163 -9.55 4.74 -7.78
C GLY A 163 -10.14 5.53 -8.96
N SER A 164 -11.02 6.50 -8.73
CA SER A 164 -11.60 7.32 -9.79
C SER A 164 -10.54 8.08 -10.59
N VAL A 165 -10.65 8.04 -11.92
CA VAL A 165 -9.79 8.82 -12.83
C VAL A 165 -10.18 10.30 -12.90
N GLU A 166 -11.39 10.64 -12.45
CA GLU A 166 -11.94 12.00 -12.46
C GLU A 166 -11.60 12.78 -11.17
N TRP A 167 -11.03 12.10 -10.18
CA TRP A 167 -10.66 12.68 -8.89
C TRP A 167 -9.15 12.51 -8.62
N PRO A 168 -8.31 13.42 -9.13
CA PRO A 168 -6.86 13.24 -9.12
C PRO A 168 -6.27 13.27 -7.70
N ASP A 169 -5.08 12.68 -7.56
CA ASP A 169 -4.31 12.69 -6.31
C ASP A 169 -3.81 14.11 -6.00
N ASN A 170 -4.03 14.55 -4.76
CA ASN A 170 -3.48 15.77 -4.20
C ASN A 170 -2.82 15.49 -2.83
N TYR A 171 -2.29 16.54 -2.21
CA TYR A 171 -1.54 16.43 -0.95
C TYR A 171 -2.40 16.06 0.26
N GLU A 172 -3.66 16.50 0.27
CA GLU A 172 -4.63 16.24 1.34
C GLU A 172 -5.34 14.89 1.16
N GLY A 173 -5.20 14.29 -0.02
CA GLY A 173 -5.82 13.03 -0.38
C GLY A 173 -6.16 12.96 -1.86
N GLY A 174 -6.99 11.99 -2.24
CA GLY A 174 -7.39 11.85 -3.64
C GLY A 174 -8.26 10.64 -3.83
N ARG A 175 -8.16 10.03 -5.02
CA ARG A 175 -8.87 8.77 -5.31
C ARG A 175 -8.49 7.62 -4.37
N TRP A 176 -7.43 7.74 -3.59
CA TRP A 176 -6.95 6.71 -2.65
C TRP A 176 -7.14 7.09 -1.17
N GLY A 177 -7.96 8.10 -0.88
CA GLY A 177 -8.26 8.52 0.49
C GLY A 177 -7.43 9.71 0.98
N PRO A 178 -7.44 10.02 2.29
CA PRO A 178 -8.21 9.32 3.32
C PRO A 178 -9.74 9.43 3.09
N PRO A 179 -10.54 8.43 3.52
CA PRO A 179 -10.13 7.18 4.15
C PRO A 179 -9.44 6.18 3.19
N TYR A 180 -8.48 5.42 3.70
CA TYR A 180 -7.56 4.52 2.98
C TYR A 180 -8.08 3.07 2.86
N ALA A 181 -9.40 2.83 2.87
CA ALA A 181 -9.98 1.53 2.56
C ALA A 181 -9.32 0.31 3.27
N LEU A 182 -9.07 0.40 4.59
CA LEU A 182 -8.35 -0.63 5.34
C LEU A 182 -8.94 -0.87 6.74
N LEU A 183 -8.77 -2.09 7.25
CA LEU A 183 -8.94 -2.42 8.66
C LEU A 183 -7.56 -2.74 9.24
N GLN A 184 -7.09 -1.94 10.20
CA GLN A 184 -5.75 -2.06 10.78
C GLN A 184 -5.80 -2.44 12.26
N GLY A 185 -4.90 -3.34 12.63
CA GLY A 185 -4.77 -3.88 13.97
C GLY A 185 -3.31 -4.16 14.36
N GLY A 186 -3.15 -4.74 15.54
CA GLY A 186 -1.88 -5.21 16.06
C GLY A 186 -1.93 -6.70 16.40
N LEU A 187 -0.76 -7.33 16.39
CA LEU A 187 -0.55 -8.69 16.88
C LEU A 187 0.52 -8.64 17.99
N SER A 188 0.18 -8.95 19.23
CA SER A 188 1.21 -9.11 20.26
C SER A 188 0.81 -10.11 21.32
N ALA A 189 1.78 -10.92 21.75
CA ALA A 189 1.67 -11.79 22.90
C ALA A 189 2.84 -11.52 23.85
N ARG A 190 2.64 -11.80 25.13
CA ARG A 190 3.68 -11.64 26.15
C ARG A 190 4.92 -12.44 25.77
N GLY A 191 6.09 -11.78 25.75
CA GLY A 191 7.36 -12.41 25.40
C GLY A 191 7.53 -12.77 23.91
N ALA A 192 6.62 -12.34 23.02
CA ALA A 192 6.84 -12.46 21.58
C ALA A 192 7.89 -11.44 21.10
N PRO A 193 8.89 -11.86 20.31
CA PRO A 193 9.85 -10.92 19.74
C PRO A 193 9.16 -9.96 18.78
N GLN A 194 9.70 -8.74 18.60
CA GLN A 194 9.26 -7.87 17.53
C GLN A 194 9.58 -8.54 16.18
N PRO A 195 8.66 -8.58 15.22
CA PRO A 195 8.97 -9.15 13.92
C PRO A 195 10.06 -8.32 13.25
N GLN A 196 11.16 -8.97 12.89
CA GLN A 196 12.28 -8.42 12.13
C GLN A 196 12.39 -9.22 10.84
N ALA A 197 11.44 -9.01 9.94
CA ALA A 197 11.43 -9.63 8.63
C ALA A 197 11.82 -8.59 7.57
N PRO A 198 12.68 -8.94 6.60
CA PRO A 198 12.83 -8.13 5.39
C PRO A 198 11.47 -8.02 4.68
N ARG A 199 11.40 -7.15 3.67
CA ARG A 199 10.22 -7.08 2.83
C ARG A 199 10.14 -8.36 1.97
N GLU A 200 9.19 -9.24 2.28
CA GLU A 200 8.90 -10.49 1.56
C GLU A 200 7.58 -10.35 0.78
N ASP A 201 7.29 -11.23 -0.19
CA ASP A 201 6.07 -11.24 -1.03
C ASP A 201 5.33 -9.90 -1.09
N ASN A 202 5.88 -8.98 -1.87
CA ASN A 202 5.45 -7.59 -1.96
C ASN A 202 4.75 -7.31 -3.30
N PRO A 203 3.60 -7.96 -3.60
CA PRO A 203 2.81 -7.59 -4.75
C PRO A 203 2.18 -6.21 -4.51
N VAL A 204 1.55 -5.67 -5.55
CA VAL A 204 0.54 -4.64 -5.35
C VAL A 204 -0.56 -5.22 -4.47
N VAL A 205 -0.83 -4.54 -3.36
CA VAL A 205 -1.84 -4.94 -2.38
C VAL A 205 -3.23 -4.90 -3.03
N ARG A 206 -4.00 -5.96 -2.81
CA ARG A 206 -5.38 -6.11 -3.29
C ARG A 206 -6.33 -6.36 -2.14
N ARG A 207 -7.61 -6.16 -2.41
CA ARG A 207 -8.68 -6.48 -1.46
C ARG A 207 -8.52 -7.90 -0.90
N GLY A 208 -8.66 -8.02 0.42
CA GLY A 208 -8.53 -9.29 1.16
C GLY A 208 -7.09 -9.66 1.51
N MET A 209 -6.08 -8.98 0.98
CA MET A 209 -4.69 -9.20 1.39
C MET A 209 -4.45 -8.65 2.80
N VAL A 210 -3.63 -9.38 3.56
CA VAL A 210 -3.17 -9.02 4.90
C VAL A 210 -1.69 -8.70 4.85
N ALA A 211 -1.31 -7.50 5.28
CA ALA A 211 0.05 -7.00 5.12
C ALA A 211 0.53 -6.19 6.32
N TRP A 212 1.85 -6.10 6.50
CA TRP A 212 2.43 -5.28 7.56
C TRP A 212 2.18 -3.78 7.32
N ALA A 213 1.74 -3.08 8.35
CA ALA A 213 1.41 -1.67 8.26
C ALA A 213 2.67 -0.79 8.09
N GLY A 214 2.52 0.31 7.36
CA GLY A 214 3.59 1.30 7.16
C GLY A 214 4.79 0.84 6.31
N GLY A 215 4.73 -0.36 5.72
CA GLY A 215 5.89 -0.97 5.05
C GLY A 215 6.97 -1.45 6.00
N SER A 216 6.62 -1.60 7.28
CA SER A 216 7.45 -2.14 8.35
C SER A 216 7.41 -3.66 8.38
N SER A 217 8.09 -4.26 9.36
CA SER A 217 8.08 -5.70 9.59
C SER A 217 6.93 -6.16 10.50
N GLY A 218 6.03 -5.27 10.92
CA GLY A 218 5.01 -5.52 11.96
C GLY A 218 5.40 -4.96 13.33
N PRO A 219 4.66 -5.25 14.42
CA PRO A 219 3.51 -6.15 14.50
C PRO A 219 2.17 -5.54 14.08
N ALA A 220 2.15 -4.25 13.74
CA ALA A 220 0.97 -3.62 13.17
C ALA A 220 0.73 -4.18 11.76
N PHE A 221 -0.52 -4.54 11.46
CA PHE A 221 -0.92 -5.09 10.17
C PHE A 221 -2.24 -4.46 9.72
N PHE A 222 -2.59 -4.64 8.46
CA PHE A 222 -3.92 -4.29 7.95
C PHE A 222 -4.48 -5.37 7.04
N ILE A 223 -5.80 -5.37 6.90
CA ILE A 223 -6.58 -6.08 5.90
C ILE A 223 -7.10 -5.04 4.90
N ALA A 224 -6.77 -5.20 3.62
CA ALA A 224 -7.20 -4.30 2.58
C ALA A 224 -8.69 -4.51 2.20
N LEU A 225 -9.48 -3.44 2.16
CA LEU A 225 -10.86 -3.48 1.67
C LEU A 225 -10.96 -3.17 0.17
N ALA A 226 -9.90 -2.66 -0.46
CA ALA A 226 -9.85 -2.38 -1.88
C ALA A 226 -8.45 -2.66 -2.45
N ASP A 227 -8.28 -2.46 -3.76
CA ASP A 227 -6.97 -2.53 -4.40
C ASP A 227 -6.20 -1.23 -4.18
N HIS A 228 -4.90 -1.38 -3.84
CA HIS A 228 -4.01 -0.28 -3.44
C HIS A 228 -2.78 -0.16 -4.36
N PRO A 229 -2.94 0.22 -5.63
CA PRO A 229 -1.82 0.41 -6.53
C PRO A 229 -0.92 1.60 -6.14
N GLU A 230 -1.43 2.55 -5.38
CA GLU A 230 -0.72 3.72 -4.87
C GLU A 230 0.34 3.38 -3.82
N TRP A 231 0.20 2.25 -3.13
CA TRP A 231 1.23 1.75 -2.22
C TRP A 231 2.33 0.96 -2.94
N GLY A 232 2.19 0.71 -4.24
CA GLY A 232 3.15 -0.01 -5.05
C GLY A 232 3.51 -1.36 -4.43
N ARG A 233 4.81 -1.62 -4.29
CA ARG A 233 5.36 -2.85 -3.69
C ARG A 233 5.92 -2.61 -2.29
N GLY A 234 5.30 -1.68 -1.56
CA GLY A 234 5.78 -1.15 -0.28
C GLY A 234 5.58 -2.04 0.93
N HIS A 235 4.80 -3.13 0.81
CA HIS A 235 4.34 -3.92 1.95
C HIS A 235 4.64 -5.40 1.76
N THR A 236 5.01 -6.08 2.86
CA THR A 236 5.00 -7.54 2.91
C THR A 236 3.57 -8.03 3.07
N VAL A 237 3.08 -8.80 2.10
CA VAL A 237 1.79 -9.48 2.19
C VAL A 237 2.04 -10.88 2.74
N PHE A 238 1.57 -11.14 3.96
CA PHE A 238 1.87 -12.40 4.66
C PHE A 238 0.67 -13.34 4.77
N ALA A 239 -0.55 -12.86 4.50
CA ALA A 239 -1.73 -13.69 4.47
C ALA A 239 -2.79 -13.14 3.51
N ASP A 240 -3.80 -13.97 3.22
CA ASP A 240 -4.98 -13.62 2.46
C ASP A 240 -6.22 -14.04 3.26
N VAL A 241 -7.23 -13.16 3.33
CA VAL A 241 -8.52 -13.43 3.99
C VAL A 241 -9.35 -14.37 3.12
N VAL A 242 -10.00 -15.34 3.76
CA VAL A 242 -11.02 -16.20 3.12
C VAL A 242 -12.15 -15.33 2.59
N SER A 243 -12.53 -15.55 1.34
CA SER A 243 -13.41 -14.61 0.60
C SER A 243 -14.76 -14.41 1.29
N GLU A 244 -15.34 -15.46 1.86
CA GLU A 244 -16.62 -15.44 2.57
C GLU A 244 -16.57 -14.65 3.88
N ASP A 245 -15.38 -14.46 4.46
CA ASP A 245 -15.21 -13.79 5.75
C ASP A 245 -14.96 -12.29 5.59
N MET A 246 -14.78 -11.80 4.36
CA MET A 246 -14.62 -10.36 4.10
C MET A 246 -15.84 -9.53 4.55
N GLN A 247 -17.03 -10.11 4.58
CA GLN A 247 -18.22 -9.43 5.12
C GLN A 247 -18.08 -9.07 6.62
N ILE A 248 -17.31 -9.86 7.39
CA ILE A 248 -17.04 -9.58 8.81
C ILE A 248 -16.07 -8.40 8.92
N VAL A 249 -15.04 -8.37 8.08
CA VAL A 249 -14.10 -7.25 7.99
C VAL A 249 -14.84 -5.95 7.66
N GLU A 250 -15.77 -6.00 6.70
CA GLU A 250 -16.60 -4.84 6.33
C GLU A 250 -17.56 -4.41 7.45
N ALA A 251 -18.12 -5.36 8.20
CA ALA A 251 -18.96 -5.05 9.35
C ALA A 251 -18.17 -4.30 10.44
N ILE A 252 -16.93 -4.73 10.73
CA ILE A 252 -16.05 -4.06 11.70
C ILE A 252 -15.70 -2.63 11.24
N VAL A 253 -15.45 -2.43 9.94
CA VAL A 253 -15.12 -1.09 9.41
C VAL A 253 -16.26 -0.09 9.51
N ARG A 254 -17.51 -0.56 9.60
CA ARG A 254 -18.71 0.29 9.78
C ARG A 254 -18.98 0.67 11.23
N LEU A 255 -18.19 0.18 12.18
CA LEU A 255 -18.33 0.56 13.58
C LEU A 255 -18.05 2.05 13.80
N PRO A 256 -18.53 2.63 14.92
CA PRO A 256 -18.26 4.03 15.24
C PRO A 256 -16.76 4.33 15.25
N THR A 257 -16.38 5.39 14.54
CA THR A 257 -15.00 5.86 14.45
C THR A 257 -14.86 7.32 14.86
N ARG A 258 -13.65 7.71 15.24
CA ARG A 258 -13.24 9.10 15.43
C ARG A 258 -12.10 9.42 14.48
N THR A 259 -12.20 10.54 13.77
CA THR A 259 -11.10 11.07 12.98
C THR A 259 -10.13 11.80 13.89
N ILE A 260 -8.87 11.40 13.85
CA ILE A 260 -7.79 12.08 14.57
C ILE A 260 -7.20 13.13 13.62
N PRO A 261 -7.22 14.42 14.00
CA PRO A 261 -6.65 15.46 13.17
C PRO A 261 -5.13 15.32 13.08
N GLY A 262 -4.58 15.71 11.93
CA GLY A 262 -3.15 15.65 11.63
C GLY A 262 -2.90 16.08 10.20
N LYS A 263 -1.63 16.09 9.78
CA LYS A 263 -1.25 16.39 8.38
C LYS A 263 -1.98 15.50 7.37
N ILE A 264 -2.19 14.24 7.74
CA ILE A 264 -3.09 13.31 7.05
C ILE A 264 -4.05 12.79 8.12
N PRO A 265 -5.35 13.10 8.05
CA PRO A 265 -6.31 12.63 9.03
C PRO A 265 -6.46 11.11 8.95
N ILE A 266 -6.47 10.44 10.12
CA ILE A 266 -6.67 8.99 10.24
C ILE A 266 -7.94 8.69 11.01
N THR A 267 -8.61 7.59 10.67
CA THR A 267 -9.91 7.25 11.28
C THR A 267 -9.79 6.00 12.16
N ASN A 268 -9.89 6.19 13.47
CA ASN A 268 -9.75 5.13 14.47
C ASN A 268 -11.10 4.67 14.98
N LEU A 269 -11.22 3.38 15.32
CA LEU A 269 -12.39 2.86 16.03
C LEU A 269 -12.51 3.57 17.38
N VAL A 270 -13.71 4.02 17.73
CA VAL A 270 -13.99 4.60 19.05
C VAL A 270 -13.70 3.58 20.14
N GLN A 271 -14.15 2.34 19.91
CA GLN A 271 -13.84 1.20 20.74
C GLN A 271 -13.05 0.17 19.93
N PRO A 272 -11.77 -0.09 20.25
CA PRO A 272 -10.99 -1.11 19.59
C PRO A 272 -11.62 -2.51 19.74
N VAL A 273 -11.58 -3.31 18.68
CA VAL A 273 -12.18 -4.65 18.64
C VAL A 273 -11.11 -5.69 18.93
N LYS A 274 -11.22 -6.36 20.08
CA LYS A 274 -10.34 -7.46 20.46
C LYS A 274 -10.64 -8.72 19.66
N PHE A 275 -9.61 -9.49 19.38
CA PHE A 275 -9.72 -10.84 18.82
C PHE A 275 -8.65 -11.74 19.44
N HIS A 276 -8.80 -13.05 19.29
CA HIS A 276 -7.74 -14.02 19.56
C HIS A 276 -7.41 -14.80 18.30
N LEU A 277 -6.27 -15.47 18.32
CA LEU A 277 -5.80 -16.29 17.20
C LEU A 277 -6.17 -17.76 17.45
N GLU A 278 -6.84 -18.36 16.49
CA GLU A 278 -7.22 -19.78 16.49
C GLU A 278 -6.49 -20.50 15.35
N LYS A 279 -5.80 -21.59 15.67
CA LYS A 279 -5.16 -22.47 14.67
C LYS A 279 -6.19 -23.43 14.08
N LEU A 280 -6.20 -23.57 12.75
CA LEU A 280 -7.14 -24.43 12.02
C LEU A 280 -6.47 -25.76 11.59
N GLY A 281 -7.29 -26.78 11.32
CA GLY A 281 -6.83 -28.18 11.16
C GLY A 281 -5.92 -28.47 9.94
N ASN A 282 -5.85 -27.58 8.95
CA ASN A 282 -4.96 -27.66 7.79
C ASN A 282 -3.59 -26.98 8.03
N TRP A 283 -3.28 -26.64 9.28
CA TRP A 283 -1.97 -26.15 9.68
C TRP A 283 -0.92 -27.25 9.51
N SER A 284 -0.21 -27.25 8.37
CA SER A 284 0.98 -28.07 8.20
C SER A 284 2.14 -27.40 8.96
N SER A 285 2.49 -27.97 10.12
CA SER A 285 3.80 -27.68 10.71
C SER A 285 4.86 -28.19 9.74
N SER A 286 5.59 -27.31 9.07
CA SER A 286 6.86 -27.71 8.47
C SER A 286 7.74 -28.21 9.61
N ARG A 287 7.86 -29.54 9.75
CA ARG A 287 9.02 -30.11 10.43
C ARG A 287 10.22 -29.70 9.60
N SER A 288 11.08 -28.85 10.15
CA SER A 288 12.44 -28.72 9.63
C SER A 288 13.10 -30.10 9.64
N PRO A 289 13.88 -30.46 8.61
CA PRO A 289 14.80 -31.60 8.71
C PRO A 289 15.83 -31.40 9.82
#